data_AF-X1B2R2-F1
#
_entry.id   AF-X1B2R2-F1
#
_cell.length_a   1.000
_cell.length_b   1.000
_cell.length_c   1.000
_cell.angle_alpha   90.00
_cell.angle_beta   90.00
_cell.angle_gamma   90.00
#
_symmetry.space_group_name_H-M   'P 1'
#
loop_
_entity.id
_entity.type
_entity.pdbx_description
1 polymer ?
#
loop_
_entity_poly.entity_id
_entity_poly.type
_entity_poly.pdbx_seq_one_letter_code
_entity_poly.pdbx_strand_id
1 'polypeptide(L)'
;QNSLDAYNRARDDGEKIIRDFHVAINIDEKCKKIVITDNGYGIRTNTLFNNRMLSIGGSDKVRDRMKYIGFRGIGRISGLPFCEKLTFRNKAKNSKKIQICTWEGEKYRNLLDKEDTKEDLESIIKKIITFDEENINHEKTSEHFFEVVLEGYSEEIKGMMGGEAKFRERLIRMLPLKYKDNFKGAREIVTKYKGFMNESMERFTIPVTYNGENLFKTYDDKFILG
;
A
#
# COMPACT_ATOMS: atom_id res chain seq x y z
N GLN A 1 0.89 3.11 3.54
CA GLN A 1 1.92 2.84 4.56
C GLN A 1 3.06 2.02 3.95
N ASN A 2 2.81 0.80 3.49
CA ASN A 2 3.82 -0.06 2.85
C ASN A 2 4.66 0.64 1.79
N SER A 3 4.03 1.41 0.89
CA SER A 3 4.72 2.17 -0.16
C SER A 3 5.71 3.20 0.41
N LEU A 4 5.31 3.97 1.43
CA LEU A 4 6.17 4.95 2.08
C LEU A 4 7.33 4.29 2.83
N ASP A 5 7.06 3.20 3.57
CA ASP A 5 8.09 2.46 4.29
C ASP A 5 9.10 1.80 3.32
N ALA A 6 8.63 1.27 2.19
CA ALA A 6 9.49 0.71 1.15
C ALA A 6 10.36 1.79 0.51
N TYR A 7 9.79 2.96 0.19
CA TYR A 7 10.51 4.10 -0.37
C TYR A 7 11.60 4.62 0.58
N ASN A 8 11.25 4.81 1.86
CA ASN A 8 12.20 5.27 2.88
C ASN A 8 13.32 4.25 3.14
N ARG A 9 13.00 2.95 3.26
CA ARG A 9 14.03 1.90 3.42
C ARG A 9 15.05 1.93 2.30
N ALA A 10 14.57 1.93 1.05
CA ALA A 10 15.46 1.95 -0.11
C ALA A 10 16.38 3.18 -0.10
N ARG A 11 15.84 4.36 0.21
CA ARG A 11 16.64 5.58 0.33
C ARG A 11 17.69 5.47 1.45
N ASP A 12 17.30 4.95 2.60
CA ASP A 12 18.20 4.76 3.75
C ASP A 12 19.28 3.70 3.46
N ASP A 13 18.99 2.72 2.59
CA ASP A 13 19.92 1.71 2.07
C ASP A 13 20.79 2.22 0.90
N GLY A 14 20.67 3.50 0.52
CA GLY A 14 21.50 4.14 -0.50
C GLY A 14 20.99 4.00 -1.94
N GLU A 15 19.75 3.54 -2.15
CA GLU A 15 19.15 3.47 -3.48
C GLU A 15 18.91 4.87 -4.09
N LYS A 16 18.98 4.95 -5.42
CA LYS A 16 18.76 6.20 -6.15
C LYS A 16 17.33 6.70 -5.94
N ILE A 17 17.20 7.93 -5.44
CA ILE A 17 15.93 8.63 -5.23
C ILE A 17 15.05 8.60 -6.49
N ILE A 18 13.82 8.12 -6.34
CA ILE A 18 12.73 8.23 -7.33
C ILE A 18 12.07 9.60 -7.14
N ARG A 19 12.34 10.54 -8.06
CA ARG A 19 11.91 11.95 -7.92
C ARG A 19 10.40 12.12 -8.05
N ASP A 20 9.78 11.25 -8.83
CA ASP A 20 8.35 11.21 -9.16
C ASP A 20 7.62 10.12 -8.38
N PHE A 21 8.10 9.78 -7.17
CA PHE A 21 7.46 8.76 -6.35
C PHE A 21 6.01 9.12 -6.03
N HIS A 22 5.10 8.18 -6.24
CA HIS A 22 3.67 8.36 -6.26
C HIS A 22 2.92 7.08 -5.87
N VAL A 23 1.74 7.24 -5.28
CA VAL A 23 0.76 6.16 -5.06
C VAL A 23 -0.56 6.53 -5.71
N ALA A 24 -1.08 5.66 -6.56
CA ALA A 24 -2.41 5.77 -7.14
C ALA A 24 -3.38 4.84 -6.41
N ILE A 25 -4.58 5.34 -6.12
CA ILE A 25 -5.71 4.56 -5.63
C ILE A 25 -6.83 4.72 -6.67
N ASN A 26 -7.24 3.61 -7.29
CA ASN A 26 -8.31 3.60 -8.28
C ASN A 26 -9.42 2.65 -7.83
N ILE A 27 -10.66 3.10 -7.95
CA ILE A 27 -11.84 2.30 -7.57
C ILE A 27 -12.78 2.24 -8.75
N ASP A 28 -13.08 1.01 -9.16
CA ASP A 28 -14.14 0.69 -10.10
C ASP A 28 -15.28 0.05 -9.31
N GLU A 29 -16.29 0.84 -8.98
CA GLU A 29 -17.46 0.35 -8.23
C GLU A 29 -18.29 -0.65 -9.02
N LYS A 30 -18.33 -0.51 -10.35
CA LYS A 30 -19.10 -1.40 -11.23
C LYS A 30 -18.49 -2.80 -11.26
N CYS A 31 -17.15 -2.87 -11.35
CA CYS A 31 -16.41 -4.13 -11.34
C CYS A 31 -16.05 -4.61 -9.92
N LYS A 32 -16.52 -3.92 -8.87
CA LYS A 32 -16.16 -4.18 -7.46
C LYS A 32 -14.64 -4.36 -7.27
N LYS A 33 -13.86 -3.43 -7.83
CA LYS A 33 -12.40 -3.51 -7.88
C LYS A 33 -11.74 -2.29 -7.25
N ILE A 34 -10.78 -2.52 -6.37
CA ILE A 34 -9.91 -1.47 -5.80
C ILE A 34 -8.47 -1.81 -6.19
N VAL A 35 -7.77 -0.84 -6.78
CA VAL A 35 -6.38 -0.96 -7.19
C VAL A 35 -5.56 0.09 -6.46
N ILE A 36 -4.51 -0.34 -5.75
CA ILE A 36 -3.55 0.54 -5.08
C ILE A 36 -2.17 0.24 -5.66
N THR A 37 -1.58 1.21 -6.34
CA THR A 37 -0.31 1.03 -7.06
C THR A 37 0.68 2.10 -6.65
N ASP A 38 1.89 1.71 -6.25
CA ASP A 38 3.02 2.62 -6.12
C ASP A 38 4.04 2.39 -7.23
N ASN A 39 4.76 3.44 -7.62
CA ASN A 39 5.89 3.35 -8.55
C ASN A 39 7.23 3.25 -7.79
N GLY A 40 7.24 2.58 -6.63
CA GLY A 40 8.45 2.38 -5.83
C GLY A 40 9.41 1.35 -6.42
N TYR A 41 10.40 0.95 -5.64
CA TYR A 41 11.49 0.07 -6.09
C TYR A 41 11.06 -1.39 -6.38
N GLY A 42 9.86 -1.78 -5.96
CA GLY A 42 9.39 -3.16 -5.98
C GLY A 42 10.22 -4.08 -5.07
N ILE A 43 10.09 -5.39 -5.29
CA ILE A 43 10.77 -6.46 -4.57
C ILE A 43 11.70 -7.18 -5.54
N ARG A 44 13.01 -7.12 -5.28
CA ARG A 44 14.06 -7.46 -6.26
C ARG A 44 14.06 -8.90 -6.74
N THR A 45 13.81 -9.86 -5.86
CA THR A 45 13.94 -11.28 -6.18
C THR A 45 12.62 -12.01 -5.98
N ASN A 46 12.38 -13.06 -6.78
CA ASN A 46 11.18 -13.89 -6.65
C ASN A 46 11.12 -14.55 -5.26
N THR A 47 12.25 -15.05 -4.75
CA THR A 47 12.34 -15.60 -3.40
C THR A 47 11.93 -14.59 -2.32
N LEU A 48 12.39 -13.34 -2.42
CA LEU A 48 12.03 -12.31 -1.45
C LEU A 48 10.56 -11.91 -1.56
N PHE A 49 10.01 -11.89 -2.78
CA PHE A 49 8.59 -11.65 -3.03
C PHE A 49 7.76 -12.75 -2.37
N ASN A 50 8.01 -14.02 -2.69
CA ASN A 50 7.28 -15.17 -2.14
C ASN A 50 7.33 -15.20 -0.61
N ASN A 51 8.52 -15.02 -0.02
CA ASN A 51 8.69 -15.00 1.43
C ASN A 51 7.89 -13.86 2.08
N ARG A 52 7.88 -12.67 1.47
CA ARG A 52 7.12 -11.52 1.99
C ARG A 52 5.61 -11.72 1.88
N MET A 53 5.14 -12.38 0.83
CA MET A 53 3.72 -12.68 0.65
C MET A 53 3.25 -13.72 1.67
N LEU A 54 4.04 -14.76 1.95
CA LEU A 54 3.71 -15.80 2.93
C LEU A 54 3.86 -15.36 4.40
N SER A 55 4.67 -14.35 4.68
CA SER A 55 5.04 -13.94 6.05
C SER A 55 3.89 -13.29 6.84
N ILE A 56 2.98 -14.06 7.44
CA ILE A 56 1.97 -13.51 8.36
C ILE A 56 2.59 -13.22 9.74
N GLY A 57 2.47 -11.98 10.23
CA GLY A 57 2.80 -11.61 11.62
C GLY A 57 4.29 -11.41 11.98
N GLY A 58 5.25 -11.67 11.10
CA GLY A 58 6.67 -11.76 11.48
C GLY A 58 7.55 -10.51 11.29
N SER A 59 7.24 -9.36 11.90
CA SER A 59 8.17 -8.21 11.88
C SER A 59 8.57 -7.78 13.31
N ASP A 60 9.24 -8.69 14.00
CA ASP A 60 9.72 -8.54 15.39
C ASP A 60 11.10 -7.85 15.51
N LYS A 61 11.46 -6.93 14.62
CA LYS A 61 12.67 -6.12 14.84
C LYS A 61 12.33 -4.85 15.60
N VAL A 62 12.66 -4.84 16.90
CA VAL A 62 12.52 -3.71 17.84
C VAL A 62 13.04 -2.39 17.25
N ARG A 63 14.12 -2.44 16.46
CA ARG A 63 14.72 -1.28 15.78
C ARG A 63 13.87 -0.67 14.65
N ASP A 64 12.95 -1.44 14.05
CA ASP A 64 12.13 -0.99 12.92
C ASP A 64 10.84 -0.28 13.36
N ARG A 65 10.40 -0.49 14.62
CA ARG A 65 9.13 0.04 15.15
C ARG A 65 9.07 1.57 15.27
N MET A 66 10.21 2.24 15.39
CA MET A 66 10.28 3.72 15.48
C MET A 66 10.42 4.38 14.11
N LYS A 67 10.75 3.63 13.06
CA LYS A 67 11.07 4.18 11.72
C LYS A 67 10.04 3.82 10.65
N TYR A 68 9.29 2.74 10.83
CA TYR A 68 8.34 2.23 9.82
C TYR A 68 6.96 1.96 10.41
N ILE A 69 5.92 2.29 9.66
CA ILE A 69 4.53 2.24 10.13
C ILE A 69 4.00 0.80 10.09
N GLY A 70 4.37 0.00 9.08
CA GLY A 70 3.82 -1.34 8.79
C GLY A 70 4.44 -2.54 9.51
N PHE A 71 5.04 -2.37 10.70
CA PHE A 71 5.87 -3.38 11.37
C PHE A 71 5.16 -4.66 11.87
N ARG A 72 3.85 -4.83 11.67
CA ARG A 72 3.09 -6.02 12.15
C ARG A 72 2.85 -7.08 11.09
N GLY A 73 3.20 -6.83 9.82
CA GLY A 73 3.12 -7.82 8.74
C GLY A 73 1.70 -8.28 8.34
N ILE A 74 0.65 -7.97 9.09
CA ILE A 74 -0.75 -8.37 8.80
C ILE A 74 -1.53 -7.34 7.97
N GLY A 75 -1.08 -6.08 7.93
CA GLY A 75 -1.80 -4.99 7.26
C GLY A 75 -1.95 -5.18 5.75
N ARG A 76 -1.12 -6.01 5.12
CA ARG A 76 -1.23 -6.31 3.68
C ARG A 76 -2.40 -7.25 3.35
N ILE A 77 -2.80 -8.12 4.27
CA ILE A 77 -3.87 -9.12 4.09
C ILE A 77 -5.18 -8.69 4.74
N SER A 78 -5.27 -7.50 5.33
CA SER A 78 -6.47 -7.04 6.04
C SER A 78 -7.71 -6.92 5.15
N GLY A 79 -7.52 -6.80 3.84
CA GLY A 79 -8.61 -6.80 2.86
C GLY A 79 -9.14 -8.19 2.51
N LEU A 80 -8.38 -9.26 2.78
CA LEU A 80 -8.69 -10.63 2.34
C LEU A 80 -10.09 -11.12 2.77
N PRO A 81 -10.55 -10.90 4.02
CA PRO A 81 -11.88 -11.32 4.43
C PRO A 81 -13.01 -10.61 3.66
N PHE A 82 -12.73 -9.47 3.03
CA PHE A 82 -13.73 -8.60 2.44
C PHE A 82 -13.70 -8.57 0.91
N CYS A 83 -13.02 -9.51 0.26
CA CYS A 83 -12.99 -9.63 -1.20
C CYS A 83 -13.02 -11.09 -1.67
N GLU A 84 -13.34 -11.31 -2.93
CA GLU A 84 -13.22 -12.62 -3.57
C GLU A 84 -11.74 -12.97 -3.81
N LYS A 85 -10.96 -12.00 -4.30
CA LYS A 85 -9.52 -12.15 -4.57
C LYS A 85 -8.72 -10.94 -4.11
N LEU A 86 -7.57 -11.21 -3.51
CA LEU A 86 -6.56 -10.21 -3.17
C LEU A 86 -5.27 -10.55 -3.91
N THR A 87 -4.88 -9.72 -4.88
CA THR A 87 -3.74 -9.96 -5.75
C THR A 87 -2.65 -8.92 -5.53
N PHE A 88 -1.43 -9.39 -5.31
CA PHE A 88 -0.22 -8.59 -5.25
C PHE A 88 0.55 -8.76 -6.55
N ARG A 89 0.87 -7.65 -7.22
CA ARG A 89 1.68 -7.66 -8.44
C ARG A 89 2.93 -6.83 -8.19
N ASN A 90 4.09 -7.41 -8.45
CA ASN A 90 5.37 -6.78 -8.21
C ASN A 90 6.20 -6.76 -9.49
N LYS A 91 6.69 -5.57 -9.82
CA LYS A 91 7.65 -5.38 -10.88
C LYS A 91 8.84 -4.59 -10.34
N ALA A 92 9.95 -5.29 -10.12
CA ALA A 92 11.21 -4.63 -9.81
C ALA A 92 11.79 -3.95 -11.04
N LYS A 93 12.56 -2.89 -10.82
CA LYS A 93 13.32 -2.19 -11.85
C LYS A 93 14.23 -3.16 -12.61
N ASN A 94 14.25 -3.05 -13.94
CA ASN A 94 15.00 -3.91 -14.87
C ASN A 94 14.55 -5.39 -14.91
N SER A 95 13.51 -5.77 -14.16
CA SER A 95 12.91 -7.11 -14.28
C SER A 95 12.12 -7.21 -15.57
N LYS A 96 12.30 -8.33 -16.28
CA LYS A 96 11.48 -8.76 -17.44
C LYS A 96 10.23 -9.54 -17.03
N LYS A 97 9.96 -9.62 -15.73
CA LYS A 97 8.85 -10.36 -15.15
C LYS A 97 8.08 -9.51 -14.16
N ILE A 98 6.76 -9.70 -14.14
CA ILE A 98 5.89 -9.27 -13.05
C ILE A 98 5.63 -10.52 -12.21
N GLN A 99 5.99 -10.49 -10.92
CA GLN A 99 5.61 -11.56 -10.00
C GLN A 99 4.21 -11.29 -9.46
N ILE A 100 3.41 -12.34 -9.38
CA ILE A 100 2.02 -12.27 -8.99
C ILE A 100 1.78 -13.24 -7.84
N CYS A 101 1.11 -12.75 -6.81
CA CYS A 101 0.63 -13.58 -5.71
C CYS A 101 -0.84 -13.30 -5.49
N THR A 102 -1.68 -14.33 -5.64
CA THR A 102 -3.13 -14.20 -5.48
C THR A 102 -3.57 -14.97 -4.25
N TRP A 103 -4.43 -14.36 -3.45
CA TRP A 103 -5.09 -14.97 -2.31
C TRP A 103 -6.59 -15.11 -2.60
N GLU A 104 -7.12 -16.32 -2.46
CA GLU A 104 -8.53 -16.65 -2.61
C GLU A 104 -9.30 -16.30 -1.32
N GLY A 105 -9.88 -15.10 -1.26
CA GLY A 105 -10.58 -14.59 -0.08
C GLY A 105 -11.89 -15.33 0.23
N GLU A 106 -12.63 -15.74 -0.80
CA GLU A 106 -13.84 -16.56 -0.62
C GLU A 106 -13.52 -17.93 -0.02
N LYS A 107 -12.51 -18.61 -0.57
CA LYS A 107 -12.03 -19.90 -0.07
C LYS A 107 -11.50 -19.77 1.35
N TYR A 108 -10.82 -18.67 1.67
CA TYR A 108 -10.36 -18.37 3.02
C TYR A 108 -11.51 -18.31 4.02
N ARG A 109 -12.58 -17.56 3.72
CA ARG A 109 -13.79 -17.52 4.58
C ARG A 109 -14.42 -18.90 4.75
N ASN A 110 -14.62 -19.62 3.65
CA ASN A 110 -15.21 -20.96 3.66
C ASN A 110 -14.40 -22.00 4.45
N LEU A 111 -13.08 -21.83 4.55
CA LEU A 111 -12.21 -22.71 5.34
C LEU A 111 -12.24 -22.35 6.82
N LEU A 112 -12.43 -21.07 7.17
CA LEU A 112 -12.55 -20.62 8.57
C LEU A 112 -13.89 -20.99 9.19
N ASP A 113 -14.98 -20.95 8.41
CA ASP A 113 -16.34 -21.23 8.92
C ASP A 113 -16.57 -22.72 9.22
N LYS A 114 -15.67 -23.61 8.78
CA LYS A 114 -15.75 -25.04 9.08
C LYS A 114 -15.15 -25.29 10.47
N GLU A 115 -16.01 -25.43 11.48
CA GLU A 115 -15.67 -25.67 12.90
C GLU A 115 -14.74 -26.88 13.17
N ASP A 116 -14.49 -27.74 12.19
CA ASP A 116 -13.74 -29.00 12.34
C ASP A 116 -12.33 -28.99 11.71
N THR A 117 -11.77 -27.82 11.38
CA THR A 117 -10.39 -27.76 10.88
C THR A 117 -9.39 -27.88 12.02
N LYS A 118 -8.91 -29.10 12.29
CA LYS A 118 -7.64 -29.36 13.01
C LYS A 118 -6.40 -28.87 12.24
N GLU A 119 -6.59 -28.25 11.08
CA GLU A 119 -5.52 -27.76 10.23
C GLU A 119 -4.94 -26.46 10.78
N ASP A 120 -3.62 -26.36 10.80
CA ASP A 120 -2.96 -25.10 11.16
C ASP A 120 -3.18 -24.02 10.09
N LEU A 121 -3.02 -22.77 10.51
CA LEU A 121 -3.19 -21.59 9.64
C LEU A 121 -2.23 -21.63 8.43
N GLU A 122 -1.04 -22.23 8.57
CA GLU A 122 -0.07 -22.33 7.48
C GLU A 122 -0.58 -23.23 6.35
N SER A 123 -1.21 -24.36 6.70
CA SER A 123 -1.87 -25.27 5.77
C SER A 123 -3.03 -24.58 5.05
N ILE A 124 -3.85 -23.81 5.77
CA ILE A 124 -4.94 -23.02 5.18
C ILE A 124 -4.38 -22.02 4.16
N ILE A 125 -3.34 -21.28 4.51
CA ILE A 125 -2.68 -20.30 3.62
C ILE A 125 -2.21 -20.97 2.33
N LYS A 126 -1.52 -22.11 2.43
CA LYS A 126 -1.01 -22.85 1.26
C LYS A 126 -2.12 -23.28 0.30
N LYS A 127 -3.34 -23.50 0.79
CA LYS A 127 -4.50 -23.88 -0.03
C LYS A 127 -5.15 -22.70 -0.75
N ILE A 128 -4.97 -21.47 -0.28
CA ILE A 128 -5.66 -20.28 -0.81
C ILE A 128 -4.72 -19.34 -1.57
N ILE A 129 -3.42 -19.60 -1.55
CA ILE A 129 -2.41 -18.76 -2.18
C ILE A 129 -1.90 -19.40 -3.47
N THR A 130 -1.77 -18.59 -4.52
CA THR A 130 -1.13 -18.99 -5.77
C THR A 130 -0.05 -17.98 -6.15
N PHE A 131 1.02 -18.49 -6.76
CA PHE A 131 2.13 -17.70 -7.29
C PHE A 131 2.22 -17.89 -8.80
N ASP A 132 2.41 -16.79 -9.53
CA ASP A 132 2.54 -16.78 -10.98
C ASP A 132 3.54 -15.70 -11.44
N GLU A 133 3.96 -15.75 -12.70
CA GLU A 133 4.85 -14.77 -13.32
C GLU A 133 4.38 -14.41 -14.74
N GLU A 134 4.20 -13.11 -15.00
CA GLU A 134 3.94 -12.60 -16.36
C GLU A 134 5.23 -12.08 -16.98
N ASN A 135 5.54 -12.52 -18.21
CA ASN A 135 6.62 -11.93 -19.01
C ASN A 135 6.15 -10.61 -19.61
N ILE A 136 7.03 -9.60 -19.62
CA ILE A 136 6.75 -8.30 -20.24
C ILE A 136 7.66 -8.05 -21.44
N ASN A 137 7.16 -7.26 -22.39
CA ASN A 137 7.95 -6.79 -23.52
C ASN A 137 9.15 -5.95 -23.06
N HIS A 138 10.22 -5.97 -23.84
CA HIS A 138 11.48 -5.29 -23.53
C HIS A 138 11.34 -3.79 -23.25
N GLU A 139 10.36 -3.14 -23.88
CA GLU A 139 10.08 -1.70 -23.75
C GLU A 139 9.62 -1.29 -22.35
N LYS A 140 9.10 -2.23 -21.55
CA LYS A 140 8.60 -1.96 -20.18
C LYS A 140 9.60 -2.33 -19.08
N THR A 141 10.85 -2.61 -19.43
CA THR A 141 11.85 -3.07 -18.44
C THR A 141 12.24 -1.98 -17.43
N SER A 142 12.14 -0.71 -17.81
CA SER A 142 12.41 0.45 -16.93
C SER A 142 11.29 0.70 -15.93
N GLU A 143 10.06 0.30 -16.22
CA GLU A 143 8.91 0.44 -15.33
C GLU A 143 9.12 -0.40 -14.06
N HIS A 144 8.67 0.13 -12.93
CA HIS A 144 8.68 -0.55 -11.64
C HIS A 144 7.47 -0.13 -10.84
N PHE A 145 6.85 -1.10 -10.18
CA PHE A 145 5.69 -0.87 -9.34
C PHE A 145 5.49 -1.98 -8.33
N PHE A 146 4.73 -1.65 -7.30
CA PHE A 146 4.04 -2.63 -6.47
C PHE A 146 2.55 -2.29 -6.48
N GLU A 147 1.73 -3.28 -6.82
CA GLU A 147 0.29 -3.13 -6.98
C GLU A 147 -0.46 -4.13 -6.10
N VAL A 148 -1.53 -3.66 -5.48
CA VAL A 148 -2.47 -4.45 -4.69
C VAL A 148 -3.85 -4.29 -5.31
N VAL A 149 -4.47 -5.40 -5.63
CA VAL A 149 -5.79 -5.46 -6.27
C VAL A 149 -6.74 -6.22 -5.36
N LEU A 150 -7.84 -5.59 -4.97
CA LEU A 150 -8.97 -6.25 -4.34
C LEU A 150 -10.06 -6.39 -5.40
N GLU A 151 -10.49 -7.62 -5.69
CA GLU A 151 -11.54 -7.92 -6.67
C GLU A 151 -12.73 -8.58 -5.97
N GLY A 152 -13.94 -8.20 -6.37
CA GLY A 152 -15.17 -8.69 -5.76
C GLY A 152 -15.28 -8.27 -4.29
N TYR A 153 -15.00 -7.00 -3.97
CA TYR A 153 -15.12 -6.53 -2.59
C TYR A 153 -16.57 -6.60 -2.08
N SER A 154 -16.72 -6.77 -0.77
CA SER A 154 -18.00 -7.03 -0.11
C SER A 154 -18.86 -5.75 0.08
N GLU A 155 -20.14 -5.93 0.42
CA GLU A 155 -21.03 -4.78 0.67
C GLU A 155 -20.60 -3.96 1.89
N GLU A 156 -19.87 -4.54 2.85
CA GLU A 156 -19.25 -3.81 3.96
C GLU A 156 -18.23 -2.78 3.45
N ILE A 157 -17.37 -3.16 2.50
CA ILE A 157 -16.41 -2.23 1.88
C ILE A 157 -17.17 -1.16 1.08
N LYS A 158 -18.20 -1.54 0.34
CA LYS A 158 -19.05 -0.61 -0.41
C LYS A 158 -19.72 0.42 0.52
N GLY A 159 -20.32 -0.03 1.61
CA GLY A 159 -20.96 0.81 2.62
C GLY A 159 -19.95 1.71 3.33
N MET A 160 -18.75 1.19 3.64
CA MET A 160 -17.66 1.96 4.21
C MET A 160 -17.23 3.09 3.27
N MET A 161 -17.11 2.84 1.96
CA MET A 161 -16.80 3.90 1.00
C MET A 161 -17.89 4.98 1.02
N GLY A 162 -19.16 4.57 0.98
CA GLY A 162 -20.30 5.48 1.16
C GLY A 162 -20.40 6.53 0.04
N GLY A 163 -19.91 6.19 -1.16
CA GLY A 163 -19.81 7.05 -2.33
C GLY A 163 -18.46 7.78 -2.43
N GLU A 164 -18.09 8.14 -3.67
CA GLU A 164 -16.79 8.70 -4.03
C GLU A 164 -16.39 9.93 -3.19
N ALA A 165 -17.30 10.90 -3.03
CA ALA A 165 -17.00 12.13 -2.28
C ALA A 165 -16.68 11.85 -0.80
N LYS A 166 -17.50 11.03 -0.11
CA LYS A 166 -17.28 10.69 1.30
C LYS A 166 -16.02 9.86 1.49
N PHE A 167 -15.75 8.93 0.56
CA PHE A 167 -14.54 8.13 0.64
C PHE A 167 -13.29 8.98 0.42
N ARG A 168 -13.32 9.89 -0.56
CA ARG A 168 -12.25 10.87 -0.79
C ARG A 168 -11.92 11.68 0.47
N GLU A 169 -12.92 12.22 1.16
CA GLU A 169 -12.72 12.94 2.42
C GLU A 169 -12.06 12.08 3.49
N ARG A 170 -12.48 10.82 3.63
CA ARG A 170 -11.87 9.87 4.57
C ARG A 170 -10.41 9.59 4.22
N LEU A 171 -10.10 9.34 2.94
CA LEU A 171 -8.73 9.17 2.47
C LEU A 171 -7.88 10.39 2.80
N ILE A 172 -8.38 11.60 2.59
CA ILE A 172 -7.66 12.84 2.91
C ILE A 172 -7.30 12.93 4.40
N ARG A 173 -8.23 12.56 5.28
CA ARG A 173 -8.02 12.58 6.73
C ARG A 173 -7.00 11.51 7.15
N MET A 174 -7.12 10.29 6.64
CA MET A 174 -6.34 9.14 7.10
C MET A 174 -4.94 9.03 6.49
N LEU A 175 -4.77 9.44 5.22
CA LEU A 175 -3.51 9.23 4.51
C LEU A 175 -2.47 10.28 4.91
N PRO A 176 -1.17 9.92 4.89
CA PRO A 176 -0.07 10.87 5.13
C PRO A 176 0.19 11.74 3.89
N LEU A 177 -0.78 12.57 3.51
CA LEU A 177 -0.72 13.39 2.30
C LEU A 177 0.17 14.62 2.47
N LYS A 178 0.67 15.14 1.34
CA LYS A 178 1.31 16.46 1.29
C LYS A 178 0.30 17.58 1.54
N TYR A 179 0.80 18.73 1.98
CA TYR A 179 0.06 19.99 1.92
C TYR A 179 -0.07 20.46 0.47
N LYS A 180 -1.07 21.29 0.20
CA LYS A 180 -1.16 22.00 -1.08
C LYS A 180 -0.03 23.02 -1.19
N ASP A 181 0.51 23.21 -2.39
CA ASP A 181 1.60 24.17 -2.63
C ASP A 181 1.21 25.62 -2.33
N ASN A 182 -0.09 25.93 -2.37
CA ASN A 182 -0.61 27.26 -2.07
C ASN A 182 -0.92 27.52 -0.58
N PHE A 183 -0.75 26.53 0.30
CA PHE A 183 -0.91 26.71 1.74
C PHE A 183 0.34 27.35 2.33
N LYS A 184 0.29 28.65 2.66
CA LYS A 184 1.49 29.39 3.11
C LYS A 184 2.01 28.88 4.45
N GLY A 185 1.11 28.50 5.35
CA GLY A 185 1.45 27.90 6.65
C GLY A 185 2.26 26.59 6.55
N ALA A 186 2.27 25.91 5.40
CA ALA A 186 3.02 24.67 5.21
C ALA A 186 4.52 24.84 5.51
N ARG A 187 5.12 25.96 5.09
CA ARG A 187 6.55 26.22 5.28
C ARG A 187 6.90 26.31 6.77
N GLU A 188 6.08 27.00 7.55
CA GLU A 188 6.30 27.15 8.98
C GLU A 188 6.17 25.81 9.71
N ILE A 189 5.13 25.04 9.38
CA ILE A 189 4.90 23.71 9.94
C ILE A 189 6.10 22.79 9.66
N VAL A 190 6.57 22.74 8.41
CA VAL A 190 7.72 21.92 8.01
C VAL A 190 9.00 22.35 8.73
N THR A 191 9.24 23.66 8.86
CA THR A 191 10.41 24.19 9.58
C THR A 191 10.36 23.86 11.07
N LYS A 192 9.23 24.10 11.75
CA LYS A 192 9.05 23.77 13.17
C LYS A 192 9.20 22.28 13.43
N TYR A 193 8.60 21.44 12.58
CA TYR A 193 8.76 19.99 12.67
C TYR A 193 10.22 19.57 12.55
N LYS A 194 10.96 20.09 11.56
CA LYS A 194 12.37 19.77 11.38
C LYS A 194 13.20 20.17 12.61
N GLY A 195 12.92 21.33 13.21
CA GLY A 195 13.58 21.78 14.43
C GLY A 195 13.32 20.87 15.63
N PHE A 196 12.08 20.38 15.78
CA PHE A 196 11.68 19.54 16.91
C PHE A 196 12.11 18.07 16.74
N MET A 197 11.94 17.51 15.55
CA MET A 197 12.14 16.09 15.26
C MET A 197 13.53 15.76 14.71
N ASN A 198 14.33 16.78 14.34
CA ASN A 198 15.62 16.63 13.64
C ASN A 198 15.53 15.78 12.35
N GLU A 199 14.36 15.77 11.71
CA GLU A 199 14.04 14.95 10.53
C GLU A 199 13.12 15.72 9.56
N SER A 200 13.23 15.45 8.27
CA SER A 200 12.35 16.08 7.27
C SER A 200 10.94 15.50 7.35
N MET A 201 9.92 16.36 7.40
CA MET A 201 8.51 15.94 7.33
C MET A 201 8.20 15.18 6.04
N GLU A 202 8.94 15.44 4.95
CA GLU A 202 8.77 14.74 3.66
C GLU A 202 8.94 13.23 3.80
N ARG A 203 9.72 12.76 4.79
CA ARG A 203 9.88 11.34 5.12
C ARG A 203 8.57 10.68 5.55
N PHE A 204 7.62 11.46 6.04
CA PHE A 204 6.35 11.01 6.58
C PHE A 204 5.16 11.41 5.70
N THR A 205 5.39 11.91 4.49
CA THR A 205 4.33 12.31 3.55
C THR A 205 4.51 11.64 2.19
N ILE A 206 3.41 11.41 1.47
CA ILE A 206 3.42 10.73 0.18
C ILE A 206 2.45 11.41 -0.80
N PRO A 207 2.85 11.63 -2.07
CA PRO A 207 1.91 12.04 -3.12
C PRO A 207 0.94 10.91 -3.44
N VAL A 208 -0.36 11.19 -3.35
CA VAL A 208 -1.41 10.20 -3.64
C VAL A 208 -2.43 10.76 -4.62
N THR A 209 -2.87 9.93 -5.56
CA THR A 209 -4.03 10.22 -6.43
C THR A 209 -5.16 9.26 -6.08
N TYR A 210 -6.39 9.75 -6.20
CA TYR A 210 -7.59 8.96 -6.11
C TYR A 210 -8.38 9.15 -7.41
N ASN A 211 -8.61 8.05 -8.15
CA ASN A 211 -9.23 8.07 -9.48
C ASN A 211 -8.59 9.11 -10.44
N GLY A 212 -7.27 9.23 -10.41
CA GLY A 212 -6.49 10.17 -11.24
C GLY A 212 -6.38 11.59 -10.67
N GLU A 213 -7.08 11.93 -9.59
CA GLU A 213 -7.00 13.26 -8.99
C GLU A 213 -6.08 13.31 -7.76
N ASN A 214 -5.23 14.34 -7.67
CA ASN A 214 -4.35 14.51 -6.52
C ASN A 214 -5.13 14.74 -5.21
N LEU A 215 -4.69 14.05 -4.15
CA LEU A 215 -5.14 14.27 -2.78
C LEU A 215 -4.12 15.11 -2.00
N PHE A 216 -4.64 16.09 -1.26
CA PHE A 216 -3.84 16.93 -0.36
C PHE A 216 -4.53 17.06 0.99
N LYS A 217 -3.75 17.36 2.04
CA LYS A 217 -4.33 17.78 3.32
C LYS A 217 -5.16 19.06 3.16
N THR A 218 -6.29 19.12 3.85
CA THR A 218 -7.29 20.21 3.78
C THR A 218 -6.95 21.42 4.65
N TYR A 219 -5.67 21.68 4.94
CA TYR A 219 -5.29 22.88 5.67
C TYR A 219 -5.26 24.08 4.72
N ASP A 220 -5.72 25.21 5.22
CA ASP A 220 -5.63 26.49 4.55
C ASP A 220 -5.29 27.58 5.57
N ASP A 221 -4.94 28.77 5.05
CA ASP A 221 -4.53 29.91 5.87
C ASP A 221 -5.71 30.57 6.64
N LYS A 222 -6.95 30.10 6.47
CA LYS A 222 -8.14 30.63 7.17
C LYS A 222 -8.42 29.93 8.51
N PHE A 223 -7.85 28.74 8.71
CA PHE A 223 -8.07 27.92 9.91
C PHE A 223 -6.81 27.74 10.78
N ILE A 224 -5.81 28.62 10.64
CA ILE A 224 -4.69 28.66 11.57
C ILE A 224 -5.20 29.34 12.85
N LEU A 225 -5.32 28.58 13.94
CA LEU A 225 -5.51 29.13 15.28
C LEU A 225 -4.30 30.04 15.56
N GLY A 226 -4.52 31.35 15.47
CA GLY A 226 -3.57 32.38 15.90
C GLY A 226 -3.50 32.45 17.42
#